data_AF-A0A966Y5Y7-F1
#
_entry.id   AF-A0A966Y5Y7-F1
#
_cell.length_a   1.000
_cell.length_b   1.000
_cell.length_c   1.000
_cell.angle_alpha   90.00
_cell.angle_beta   90.00
_cell.angle_gamma   90.00
#
_symmetry.space_group_name_H-M   'P 1'
#
loop_
_entity.id
_entity.type
_entity.pdbx_description
1 polymer ?
#
loop_
_entity_poly.entity_id
_entity_poly.type
_entity_poly.pdbx_seq_one_letter_code
_entity_poly.pdbx_strand_id
1 'polypeptide(L)'
;GEGVIEIWRTVERFVAAVGANGMARRRAEQARAWMWSEVGETLLAELRRHPEVKRLVGGLEREVEAGRATPAVAARRMLEAFHGR
;
A
#
# COMPACT_ATOMS: atom_id res chain seq x y z
N GLY A 1 -21.86 23.58 21.77
CA GLY A 1 -20.66 24.02 21.02
C GLY A 1 -19.48 24.28 21.95
N GLU A 2 -19.33 23.48 23.00
CA GLU A 2 -18.20 23.56 23.93
C GLU A 2 -17.04 22.71 23.38
N GLY A 3 -15.80 23.19 23.51
CA GLY A 3 -14.60 22.48 23.05
C GLY A 3 -14.13 22.76 21.62
N VAL A 4 -15.01 23.20 20.71
CA VAL A 4 -14.61 23.50 19.30
C VAL A 4 -13.60 24.65 19.22
N ILE A 5 -13.79 25.70 20.03
CA ILE A 5 -12.88 26.86 20.08
C ILE A 5 -11.51 26.45 20.63
N GLU A 6 -11.47 25.58 21.64
CA GLU A 6 -10.22 25.13 22.26
C GLU A 6 -9.44 24.19 21.35
N ILE A 7 -10.14 23.31 20.63
CA ILE A 7 -9.56 22.48 19.57
C ILE A 7 -8.99 23.39 18.48
N TRP A 8 -9.75 24.38 18.03
CA TRP A 8 -9.31 25.31 16.98
C TRP A 8 -8.04 26.08 17.38
N ARG A 9 -8.00 26.65 18.59
CA ARG A 9 -6.80 27.30 19.13
C ARG A 9 -5.60 26.35 19.20
N THR A 10 -5.83 25.07 19.46
CA THR A 10 -4.78 24.05 19.50
C THR A 10 -4.25 23.75 18.10
N VAL A 11 -5.13 23.68 17.09
CA VAL A 11 -4.76 23.56 15.68
C VAL A 11 -3.94 24.77 15.23
N GLU A 12 -4.35 25.99 15.58
CA GLU A 12 -3.62 27.23 15.24
C GLU A 12 -2.21 27.23 15.85
N ARG A 13 -2.08 26.87 17.14
CA ARG A 13 -0.76 26.74 17.79
C ARG A 13 0.12 25.70 17.11
N PHE A 14 -0.46 24.56 16.71
CA PHE A 14 0.27 23.53 15.98
C PHE A 14 0.74 24.03 14.60
N VAL A 15 -0.14 24.67 13.83
CA VAL A 15 0.21 25.22 12.51
C VAL A 15 1.33 26.26 12.63
N ALA A 16 1.24 27.15 13.63
CA ALA A 16 2.29 28.13 13.91
C ALA A 16 3.63 27.48 14.30
N ALA A 17 3.59 26.46 15.17
CA ALA A 17 4.79 25.75 15.62
C ALA A 17 5.47 24.94 14.50
N VAL A 18 4.69 24.35 13.58
CA VAL A 18 5.24 23.62 12.42
C VAL A 18 5.77 24.57 11.35
N GLY A 19 5.11 25.71 11.17
CA GLY A 19 5.48 26.73 10.19
C GLY A 19 5.35 26.28 8.73
N ALA A 20 5.52 27.23 7.80
CA ALA A 20 5.32 26.98 6.37
C ALA A 20 6.25 25.89 5.81
N ASN A 21 7.53 25.91 6.20
CA ASN A 21 8.53 24.94 5.75
C ASN A 21 8.25 23.53 6.29
N GLY A 22 7.84 23.41 7.56
CA GLY A 22 7.45 22.12 8.14
C GLY A 22 6.19 21.55 7.46
N MET A 23 5.21 22.41 7.15
CA MET A 23 4.00 22.00 6.43
C MET A 23 4.31 21.56 4.99
N ALA A 24 5.16 22.28 4.27
CA ALA A 24 5.60 21.90 2.93
C ALA A 24 6.33 20.55 2.92
N ARG A 25 7.24 20.32 3.87
CA ARG A 25 7.93 19.03 4.03
C ARG A 25 6.95 17.89 4.27
N ARG A 26 5.99 18.06 5.20
CA ARG A 26 4.97 17.04 5.50
C ARG A 26 4.09 16.74 4.30
N ARG A 27 3.68 17.75 3.53
CA ARG A 27 2.94 17.55 2.27
C ARG A 27 3.74 16.75 1.25
N ALA A 28 5.04 17.05 1.11
CA ALA A 28 5.92 16.30 0.20
C ALA A 28 6.08 14.84 0.65
N GLU A 29 6.20 14.59 1.96
CA GLU A 29 6.21 13.22 2.52
C GLU A 29 4.90 12.48 2.24
N GLN A 30 3.75 13.13 2.44
CA GLN A 30 2.43 12.57 2.14
C GLN A 30 2.27 12.27 0.65
N ALA A 31 2.65 13.19 -0.23
CA ALA A 31 2.56 12.97 -1.68
C ALA A 31 3.41 11.77 -2.13
N ARG A 32 4.62 11.61 -1.58
CA ARG A 32 5.46 10.44 -1.87
C ARG A 32 4.83 9.15 -1.35
N ALA A 33 4.31 9.15 -0.12
CA ALA A 33 3.63 7.99 0.44
C ALA A 33 2.43 7.58 -0.43
N TRP A 34 1.61 8.56 -0.83
CA TRP A 34 0.44 8.32 -1.67
C TRP A 34 0.84 7.75 -3.04
N MET A 35 1.86 8.30 -3.69
CA MET A 35 2.38 7.77 -4.95
C MET A 35 2.76 6.28 -4.84
N TRP A 36 3.43 5.87 -3.77
CA TRP A 36 3.79 4.47 -3.57
C TRP A 36 2.58 3.56 -3.26
N SER A 37 1.57 4.08 -2.56
CA SER A 37 0.30 3.38 -2.36
C SER A 37 -0.40 3.10 -3.69
N GLU A 38 -0.53 4.11 -4.56
CA GLU A 38 -1.16 3.95 -5.88
C GLU A 38 -0.43 2.92 -6.76
N VAL A 39 0.91 2.94 -6.75
CA VAL A 39 1.72 1.94 -7.48
C VAL A 39 1.46 0.54 -6.94
N GLY A 40 1.47 0.35 -5.62
CA GLY A 40 1.24 -0.96 -4.99
C GLY A 40 -0.17 -1.50 -5.26
N GLU A 41 -1.19 -0.65 -5.16
CA GLU A 41 -2.57 -1.02 -5.43
C GLU A 41 -2.79 -1.40 -6.90
N THR A 42 -2.22 -0.62 -7.81
CA THR A 42 -2.30 -0.88 -9.25
C THR A 42 -1.62 -2.19 -9.61
N LEU A 43 -0.36 -2.40 -9.17
CA LEU A 43 0.37 -3.64 -9.45
C LEU A 43 -0.35 -4.87 -8.88
N LEU A 44 -0.90 -4.79 -7.68
CA LEU A 44 -1.67 -5.88 -7.09
C LEU A 44 -2.95 -6.18 -7.87
N ALA A 45 -3.64 -5.13 -8.34
CA ALA A 45 -4.83 -5.27 -9.16
C ALA A 45 -4.53 -5.88 -10.53
N GLU A 46 -3.42 -5.50 -11.17
CA GLU A 46 -2.93 -6.07 -12.43
C GLU A 46 -2.52 -7.53 -12.25
N LEU A 47 -1.74 -7.84 -11.21
CA LEU A 47 -1.32 -9.20 -10.86
C LEU A 47 -2.52 -10.14 -10.74
N ARG A 48 -3.55 -9.72 -9.99
CA ARG A 48 -4.79 -10.51 -9.80
C ARG A 48 -5.61 -10.66 -11.08
N ARG A 49 -5.48 -9.76 -12.04
CA ARG A 49 -6.20 -9.81 -13.32
C ARG A 49 -5.44 -10.60 -14.40
N HIS A 50 -4.14 -10.80 -14.25
CA HIS A 50 -3.30 -11.48 -15.22
C HIS A 50 -3.76 -12.93 -15.48
N PRO A 51 -3.97 -13.35 -16.74
CA PRO A 51 -4.54 -14.67 -17.07
C PRO A 51 -3.77 -15.85 -16.48
N GLU A 52 -2.44 -15.86 -16.60
CA GLU A 52 -1.61 -16.95 -16.05
C GLU A 52 -1.61 -16.99 -14.53
N VAL A 53 -1.68 -15.83 -13.88
CA VAL A 53 -1.76 -15.76 -12.42
C VAL A 53 -3.11 -16.29 -11.95
N LYS A 54 -4.21 -15.88 -12.59
CA LYS A 54 -5.55 -16.43 -12.33
C LYS A 54 -5.62 -17.94 -12.51
N ARG A 55 -4.92 -18.49 -13.51
CA ARG A 55 -4.86 -19.92 -13.77
C ARG A 55 -4.13 -20.68 -12.65
N LEU A 56 -3.07 -20.10 -12.10
CA LEU A 56 -2.18 -20.76 -11.13
C LEU A 56 -2.58 -20.54 -9.67
N VAL A 57 -3.16 -19.39 -9.33
CA VAL A 57 -3.32 -18.91 -7.94
C VAL A 57 -3.99 -19.93 -7.04
N GLY A 58 -5.14 -20.50 -7.44
CA GLY A 58 -5.85 -21.47 -6.60
C GLY A 58 -5.09 -22.78 -6.40
N GLY A 59 -4.24 -23.19 -7.35
CA GLY A 59 -3.35 -24.34 -7.17
C GLY A 59 -2.25 -24.06 -6.16
N LEU A 60 -1.62 -22.89 -6.27
CA LEU A 60 -0.56 -22.44 -5.37
C LEU A 60 -1.08 -22.25 -3.93
N GLU A 61 -2.27 -21.69 -3.75
CA GLU A 61 -2.91 -21.57 -2.43
C GLU A 61 -3.09 -22.94 -1.77
N ARG A 62 -3.63 -23.92 -2.50
CA ARG A 62 -3.79 -25.30 -1.99
C ARG A 62 -2.45 -26.00 -1.70
N GLU A 63 -1.38 -25.69 -2.43
CA GLU A 63 -0.04 -26.20 -2.11
C GLU A 63 0.49 -25.62 -0.81
N VAL A 64 0.26 -24.33 -0.55
CA VAL A 64 0.65 -23.66 0.68
C VAL A 64 -0.15 -24.17 1.88
N GLU A 65 -1.47 -24.23 1.76
CA GLU A 65 -2.36 -24.75 2.82
C GLU A 65 -2.01 -26.18 3.23
N ALA A 66 -1.61 -27.01 2.25
CA ALA A 66 -1.21 -28.39 2.49
C ALA A 66 0.27 -28.56 2.91
N GLY A 67 1.02 -27.47 3.08
CA GLY A 67 2.43 -27.51 3.45
C GLY A 67 3.38 -28.07 2.38
N ARG A 68 2.92 -28.19 1.13
CA ARG A 68 3.73 -28.68 -0.01
C ARG A 68 4.59 -27.60 -0.64
N ALA A 69 4.24 -26.33 -0.43
CA ALA A 69 5.03 -25.17 -0.83
C ALA A 69 5.05 -24.13 0.30
N THR A 70 6.13 -23.37 0.41
CA THR A 70 6.15 -22.22 1.32
C THR A 70 5.43 -21.03 0.67
N PRO A 71 4.85 -20.10 1.47
CA PRO A 71 4.24 -18.89 0.93
C PRO A 71 5.18 -18.09 0.01
N ALA A 72 6.48 -18.02 0.35
CA ALA A 72 7.48 -17.32 -0.45
C ALA A 72 7.69 -17.96 -1.83
N VAL A 73 7.71 -19.30 -1.91
CA VAL A 73 7.83 -20.03 -3.18
C VAL A 73 6.59 -19.82 -4.05
N ALA A 74 5.39 -19.91 -3.47
CA ALA A 74 4.15 -19.66 -4.18
C ALA A 74 4.08 -18.21 -4.72
N ALA A 75 4.43 -17.22 -3.90
CA ALA A 75 4.48 -15.83 -4.33
C ALA A 75 5.47 -15.60 -5.48
N ARG A 76 6.66 -16.22 -5.43
CA ARG A 76 7.64 -16.12 -6.52
C ARG A 76 7.10 -16.71 -7.83
N ARG A 77 6.43 -17.86 -7.78
CA ARG A 77 5.78 -18.46 -8.96
C ARG A 77 4.67 -17.57 -9.54
N MET A 78 3.88 -16.90 -8.69
CA MET A 78 2.91 -15.92 -9.17
C MET A 78 3.59 -14.75 -9.87
N LEU A 79 4.71 -14.25 -9.33
CA LEU A 79 5.47 -13.17 -9.94
C LEU A 79 6.14 -13.61 -11.25
N GLU A 80 6.69 -14.81 -11.33
CA GLU A 80 7.24 -15.40 -12.57
C GLU A 80 6.16 -15.44 -13.66
N ALA A 81 4.99 -15.99 -13.34
CA ALA A 81 3.83 -16.02 -14.24
C ALA A 81 3.34 -14.63 -14.67
N PHE A 82 3.47 -13.61 -13.80
CA PHE A 82 3.13 -12.23 -14.12
C PHE A 82 4.13 -11.55 -15.06
N HIS A 83 5.43 -11.87 -14.92
CA HIS A 83 6.49 -11.30 -15.77
C HIS A 83 6.70 -12.09 -17.07
N GLY A 84 6.01 -13.23 -17.27
CA GLY A 84 6.21 -14.11 -18.42
C GLY A 84 7.57 -14.81 -18.43
N ARG A 85 8.14 -15.09 -17.24
CA ARG A 85 9.41 -15.79 -17.05
C ARG A 85 9.21 -17.16 -16.43
#